data_AF-A0A7T2S5I5-F1
#
_entry.id   AF-A0A7T2S5I5-F1
#
_cell.length_a   1.000
_cell.length_b   1.000
_cell.length_c   1.000
_cell.angle_alpha   90.00
_cell.angle_beta   90.00
_cell.angle_gamma   90.00
#
_symmetry.space_group_name_H-M   'P 1'
#
loop_
_entity.id
_entity.type
_entity.pdbx_description
1 polymer ?
#
loop_
_entity_poly.entity_id
_entity_poly.type
_entity_poly.pdbx_seq_one_letter_code
_entity_poly.pdbx_strand_id
1 'polypeptide(L)'
;MIPKNAFKLTKKRMLVNGKADRIKGVFDSHDGNRTITAYKARSEQIMIAVSFSKVNEEKPSGFDLGDMEFILDNEIITSKINKKFKMMIYLSLISLIDDLLSIKNGGKTEFSATDSSFSLSFSNIKNRLYIKHQGEQFGPYEFHYFMRKIYIASQEFYSLKNSIDREDPAFHDLTDAFDQLKLFIKNS
;
A
#
# COMPACT_ATOMS: atom_id res chain seq x y z
N MET A 1 34.82 -2.61 31.93
CA MET A 1 35.34 -2.05 30.66
C MET A 1 35.29 -3.17 29.62
N ILE A 2 34.30 -3.17 28.72
CA ILE A 2 34.08 -4.24 27.72
C ILE A 2 34.75 -3.79 26.41
N PRO A 3 35.50 -4.64 25.67
CA PRO A 3 36.22 -4.21 24.48
C PRO A 3 35.28 -3.83 23.34
N LYS A 4 35.53 -2.66 22.71
CA LYS A 4 34.92 -2.22 21.45
C LYS A 4 35.55 -2.97 20.26
N ASN A 5 35.24 -4.24 20.08
CA ASN A 5 35.41 -4.85 18.76
C ASN A 5 34.08 -4.71 18.02
N ALA A 6 34.01 -3.69 17.16
CA ALA A 6 32.86 -3.45 16.30
C ALA A 6 32.71 -4.62 15.31
N PHE A 7 31.82 -5.54 15.62
CA PHE A 7 31.39 -6.59 14.70
C PHE A 7 30.92 -5.95 13.38
N LYS A 8 31.69 -6.17 12.31
CA LYS A 8 31.43 -5.57 10.99
C LYS A 8 30.31 -6.35 10.31
N LEU A 9 29.07 -5.89 10.46
CA LEU A 9 27.92 -6.47 9.76
C LEU A 9 28.16 -6.42 8.25
N THR A 10 28.22 -7.58 7.61
CA THR A 10 28.42 -7.69 6.17
C THR A 10 27.19 -8.33 5.53
N LYS A 11 26.71 -7.73 4.42
CA LYS A 11 25.63 -8.28 3.60
C LYS A 11 26.24 -9.13 2.49
N LYS A 12 25.85 -10.40 2.37
CA LYS A 12 26.29 -11.28 1.27
C LYS A 12 25.13 -12.06 0.69
N ARG A 13 25.15 -12.30 -0.63
CA ARG A 13 24.27 -13.27 -1.28
C ARG A 13 24.89 -14.66 -1.15
N MET A 14 24.13 -15.61 -0.61
CA MET A 14 24.57 -16.99 -0.41
C MET A 14 23.42 -17.96 -0.71
N LEU A 15 23.75 -19.19 -1.11
CA LEU A 15 22.75 -20.25 -1.29
C LEU A 15 22.36 -20.80 0.09
N VAL A 16 21.07 -20.72 0.43
CA VAL A 16 20.49 -21.33 1.62
C VAL A 16 19.41 -22.30 1.15
N ASN A 17 19.53 -23.58 1.50
CA ASN A 17 18.60 -24.64 1.07
C ASN A 17 18.35 -24.65 -0.46
N GLY A 18 19.42 -24.44 -1.25
CA GLY A 18 19.35 -24.44 -2.72
C GLY A 18 18.81 -23.16 -3.37
N LYS A 19 18.42 -22.14 -2.60
CA LYS A 19 17.96 -20.84 -3.12
C LYS A 19 18.93 -19.72 -2.75
N ALA A 20 19.20 -18.82 -3.69
CA ALA A 20 20.06 -17.66 -3.44
C ALA A 20 19.32 -16.65 -2.55
N ASP A 21 19.83 -16.41 -1.35
CA ASP A 21 19.22 -15.51 -0.37
C ASP A 21 20.24 -14.46 0.13
N ARG A 22 19.75 -13.36 0.69
CA ARG A 22 20.58 -12.30 1.30
C ARG A 22 20.71 -12.56 2.80
N ILE A 23 21.93 -12.82 3.24
CA ILE A 23 22.23 -13.07 4.65
C ILE A 23 22.92 -11.82 5.23
N LYS A 24 22.48 -11.41 6.43
CA LYS A 24 23.21 -10.47 7.31
C LYS A 24 23.82 -11.29 8.44
N GLY A 25 25.12 -11.17 8.66
CA GLY A 25 25.82 -11.84 9.75
C GLY A 25 27.11 -11.13 10.13
N VAL A 26 27.65 -11.54 11.26
CA VAL A 26 29.02 -11.22 11.67
C VAL A 26 29.90 -12.36 11.16
N PHE A 27 30.93 -12.04 10.39
CA PHE A 27 31.95 -12.99 10.01
C PHE A 27 33.07 -12.86 11.04
N ASP A 28 33.14 -13.80 11.97
CA ASP A 28 34.31 -13.92 12.85
C ASP A 28 35.12 -15.13 12.38
N SER A 29 36.43 -14.94 12.18
CA SER A 29 37.34 -16.02 11.83
C SER A 29 38.56 -15.93 12.74
N HIS A 30 38.59 -16.77 13.76
CA HIS A 30 39.77 -16.90 14.63
C HIS A 30 40.35 -18.32 14.63
N ASP A 31 39.70 -19.27 13.98
CA ASP A 31 39.97 -20.71 14.14
C ASP A 31 40.01 -21.48 12.80
N GLY A 32 40.02 -20.79 11.65
CA GLY A 32 40.11 -21.42 10.33
C GLY A 32 38.88 -22.25 9.93
N ASN A 33 37.90 -22.40 10.82
CA ASN A 33 36.63 -23.06 10.58
C ASN A 33 35.54 -21.99 10.37
N ARG A 34 34.98 -21.92 9.17
CA ARG A 34 34.00 -20.88 8.80
C ARG A 34 32.63 -21.16 9.43
N THR A 35 32.49 -20.85 10.72
CA THR A 35 31.18 -20.93 11.39
C THR A 35 30.41 -19.64 11.11
N ILE A 36 29.43 -19.69 10.22
CA ILE A 36 28.54 -18.55 9.94
C ILE A 36 27.28 -18.73 10.79
N THR A 37 27.10 -17.91 11.81
CA THR A 37 25.80 -17.75 12.44
C THR A 37 24.94 -16.86 11.53
N ALA A 38 24.30 -17.50 10.55
CA ALA A 38 23.35 -16.85 9.67
C ALA A 38 22.02 -16.68 10.41
N TYR A 39 21.73 -15.47 10.85
CA TYR A 39 20.35 -15.11 11.16
C TYR A 39 19.64 -14.90 9.84
N LYS A 40 18.45 -15.49 9.67
CA LYS A 40 17.54 -15.04 8.62
C LYS A 40 17.36 -13.54 8.85
N ALA A 41 17.87 -12.71 7.93
CA ALA A 41 17.50 -11.31 7.94
C ALA A 41 15.98 -11.35 7.92
N ARG A 42 15.31 -10.90 9.00
CA ARG A 42 13.88 -10.60 8.93
C ARG A 42 13.76 -9.79 7.64
N SER A 43 13.07 -10.35 6.66
CA SER A 43 12.70 -9.62 5.46
C SER A 43 12.20 -8.27 5.98
N GLU A 44 12.84 -7.18 5.58
CA GLU A 44 12.26 -5.85 5.76
C GLU A 44 10.84 -6.00 5.23
N GLN A 45 9.88 -6.07 6.15
CA GLN A 45 8.52 -6.44 5.85
C GLN A 45 8.02 -5.23 5.06
N ILE A 46 7.71 -5.42 3.78
CA ILE A 46 7.09 -4.35 2.98
C ILE A 46 5.78 -4.02 3.70
N MET A 47 5.75 -2.87 4.35
CA MET A 47 4.63 -2.46 5.19
C MET A 47 3.74 -1.56 4.36
N ILE A 48 2.64 -2.13 3.85
CA ILE A 48 1.58 -1.35 3.22
C ILE A 48 0.37 -1.40 4.14
N ALA A 49 -0.05 -0.23 4.60
CA ALA A 49 -1.34 -0.04 5.24
C ALA A 49 -2.09 1.08 4.52
N VAL A 50 -3.39 0.89 4.34
CA VAL A 50 -4.27 1.87 3.72
C VAL A 50 -5.45 2.05 4.65
N SER A 51 -5.90 3.28 4.83
CA SER A 51 -7.11 3.56 5.57
C SER A 51 -7.90 4.69 4.92
N PHE A 52 -9.22 4.62 5.08
CA PHE A 52 -10.16 5.63 4.65
C PHE A 52 -10.99 6.06 5.85
N SER A 53 -11.33 7.34 5.93
CA SER A 53 -12.15 7.86 7.03
C SER A 53 -13.13 8.90 6.54
N LYS A 54 -14.30 8.93 7.17
CA LYS A 54 -15.37 9.91 6.95
C LYS A 54 -15.28 11.02 8.00
N VAL A 55 -15.61 12.25 7.63
CA VAL A 55 -15.52 13.41 8.55
C VAL A 55 -16.78 13.59 9.39
N ASN A 56 -17.97 13.32 8.86
CA ASN A 56 -19.25 13.53 9.55
C ASN A 56 -19.82 12.24 10.17
N GLU A 57 -20.55 12.37 11.27
CA GLU A 57 -21.22 11.24 11.96
C GLU A 57 -22.69 11.03 11.52
N GLU A 58 -23.15 11.82 10.55
CA GLU A 58 -24.50 11.71 9.99
C GLU A 58 -24.68 10.45 9.15
N LYS A 59 -25.94 10.18 8.76
CA LYS A 59 -26.30 9.08 7.86
C LYS A 59 -25.40 9.16 6.61
N PRO A 60 -24.66 8.08 6.28
CA PRO A 60 -23.75 8.10 5.15
C PRO A 60 -24.42 8.47 3.83
N SER A 61 -23.76 9.33 3.05
CA SER A 61 -24.14 9.67 1.68
C SER A 61 -22.92 9.72 0.76
N GLY A 62 -23.10 9.48 -0.54
CA GLY A 62 -22.06 9.56 -1.55
C GLY A 62 -21.31 10.89 -1.60
N PHE A 63 -21.93 11.97 -1.11
CA PHE A 63 -21.35 13.32 -1.04
C PHE A 63 -20.53 13.58 0.23
N ASP A 64 -20.44 12.61 1.15
CA ASP A 64 -19.71 12.80 2.39
C ASP A 64 -18.22 13.04 2.16
N LEU A 65 -17.69 13.99 2.91
CA LEU A 65 -16.27 14.30 2.90
C LEU A 65 -15.48 13.32 3.76
N GLY A 66 -14.26 13.03 3.34
CA GLY A 66 -13.37 12.13 4.06
C GLY A 66 -11.90 12.33 3.72
N ASP A 67 -11.12 11.34 4.12
CA ASP A 67 -9.68 11.29 3.97
C ASP A 67 -9.21 9.90 3.55
N MET A 68 -8.06 9.89 2.87
CA MET A 68 -7.30 8.68 2.58
C MET A 68 -5.91 8.79 3.18
N GLU A 69 -5.38 7.66 3.62
CA GLU A 69 -4.03 7.55 4.18
C GLU A 69 -3.37 6.26 3.73
N PHE A 70 -2.15 6.38 3.23
CA PHE A 70 -1.30 5.29 2.75
C PHE A 70 0.00 5.33 3.55
N ILE A 71 0.24 4.28 4.32
CA ILE A 71 1.53 4.02 4.97
C ILE A 71 2.30 3.08 4.05
N LEU A 72 3.41 3.58 3.53
CA LEU A 72 4.24 2.93 2.52
C LEU A 72 5.66 2.77 3.09
N ASP A 73 5.94 1.58 3.60
CA ASP A 73 7.11 1.28 4.42
C ASP A 73 7.18 2.17 5.67
N ASN A 74 8.00 3.22 5.67
CA ASN A 74 8.14 4.17 6.78
C ASN A 74 7.59 5.56 6.44
N GLU A 75 7.03 5.75 5.25
CA GLU A 75 6.51 7.03 4.77
C GLU A 75 4.99 7.06 4.81
N ILE A 76 4.41 8.24 4.98
CA ILE A 76 2.97 8.45 5.07
C ILE A 76 2.53 9.44 3.99
N ILE A 77 1.61 9.01 3.13
CA ILE A 77 0.85 9.89 2.24
C ILE A 77 -0.56 10.02 2.80
N THR A 78 -0.97 11.22 3.20
CA THR A 78 -2.27 11.42 3.87
C THR A 78 -2.93 12.72 3.41
N SER A 79 -4.25 12.69 3.25
CA SER A 79 -5.02 13.91 2.99
C SER A 79 -5.29 14.72 4.27
N LYS A 80 -5.10 14.14 5.46
CA LYS A 80 -5.47 14.76 6.75
C LYS A 80 -4.68 16.04 7.07
N ILE A 81 -3.52 16.23 6.46
CA ILE A 81 -2.60 17.35 6.73
C ILE A 81 -3.09 18.69 6.16
N ASN A 82 -3.99 18.69 5.17
CA ASN A 82 -4.44 19.91 4.51
C ASN A 82 -5.94 19.86 4.26
N LYS A 83 -6.66 20.90 4.70
CA LYS A 83 -8.12 21.01 4.46
C LYS A 83 -8.48 20.96 2.97
N LYS A 84 -7.59 21.41 2.07
CA LYS A 84 -7.78 21.33 0.61
C LYS A 84 -7.68 19.91 0.03
N PHE A 85 -7.24 18.95 0.83
CA PHE A 85 -7.16 17.54 0.45
C PHE A 85 -8.39 16.74 0.89
N LYS A 86 -9.34 17.36 1.62
CA LYS A 86 -10.66 16.75 1.83
C LYS A 86 -11.29 16.43 0.48
N MET A 87 -11.99 15.31 0.43
CA MET A 87 -12.54 14.78 -0.81
C MET A 87 -13.89 14.12 -0.54
N MET A 88 -14.76 14.06 -1.56
CA MET A 88 -15.95 13.20 -1.49
C MET A 88 -15.48 11.74 -1.47
N ILE A 89 -15.53 11.11 -0.30
CA ILE A 89 -14.72 9.91 -0.04
C ILE A 89 -15.22 8.68 -0.79
N TYR A 90 -16.53 8.54 -0.95
CA TYR A 90 -17.13 7.43 -1.69
C TYR A 90 -16.80 7.51 -3.18
N LEU A 91 -17.00 8.68 -3.78
CA LEU A 91 -16.65 8.93 -5.19
C LEU A 91 -15.14 8.79 -5.44
N SER A 92 -14.32 9.31 -4.54
CA SER A 92 -12.87 9.18 -4.62
C SER A 92 -12.43 7.73 -4.51
N LEU A 93 -13.11 6.92 -3.70
CA LEU A 93 -12.82 5.49 -3.58
C LEU A 93 -13.18 4.72 -4.85
N ILE A 94 -14.31 5.04 -5.48
CA ILE A 94 -14.69 4.49 -6.80
C ILE A 94 -13.58 4.80 -7.80
N SER A 95 -13.23 6.08 -7.98
CA SER A 95 -12.21 6.48 -8.95
C SER A 95 -10.84 5.86 -8.68
N LEU A 96 -10.42 5.76 -7.41
CA LEU A 96 -9.16 5.12 -7.04
C LEU A 96 -9.13 3.64 -7.49
N ILE A 97 -10.24 2.92 -7.29
CA ILE A 97 -10.33 1.50 -7.67
C ILE A 97 -10.30 1.36 -9.19
N ASP A 98 -11.08 2.15 -9.91
CA ASP A 98 -11.16 2.13 -11.37
C ASP A 98 -9.81 2.45 -12.01
N ASP A 99 -9.14 3.51 -11.52
CA ASP A 99 -7.81 3.91 -11.97
C ASP A 99 -6.80 2.78 -11.79
N LEU A 100 -6.74 2.18 -10.60
CA LEU A 100 -5.83 1.06 -10.35
C LEU A 100 -6.14 -0.15 -11.22
N LEU A 101 -7.42 -0.50 -11.40
CA LEU A 101 -7.84 -1.61 -12.26
C LEU A 101 -7.48 -1.36 -13.73
N SER A 102 -7.50 -0.11 -14.20
CA SER A 102 -7.13 0.26 -15.58
C SER A 102 -5.68 -0.12 -15.92
N ILE A 103 -4.78 -0.12 -14.93
CA ILE A 103 -3.36 -0.43 -15.10
C ILE A 103 -2.99 -1.86 -14.64
N LYS A 104 -3.96 -2.75 -14.41
CA LYS A 104 -3.70 -4.11 -13.89
C LYS A 104 -2.77 -4.96 -14.76
N ASN A 105 -2.79 -4.73 -16.08
CA ASN A 105 -1.93 -5.41 -17.06
C ASN A 105 -0.65 -4.63 -17.39
N GLY A 106 -0.36 -3.58 -16.62
CA GLY A 106 0.72 -2.62 -16.87
C GLY A 106 0.21 -1.30 -17.45
N GLY A 107 0.97 -0.23 -17.24
CA GLY A 107 0.61 1.11 -17.69
C GLY A 107 0.78 2.17 -16.60
N LYS A 108 0.20 3.34 -16.84
CA LYS A 108 0.19 4.48 -15.92
C LYS A 108 -1.20 5.10 -15.87
N THR A 109 -1.57 5.61 -14.70
CA THR A 109 -2.78 6.41 -14.50
C THR A 109 -2.49 7.50 -13.45
N GLU A 110 -3.35 8.51 -13.41
CA GLU A 110 -3.33 9.56 -12.40
C GLU A 110 -4.69 9.62 -11.71
N PHE A 111 -4.68 9.27 -10.43
CA PHE A 111 -5.83 9.43 -9.56
C PHE A 111 -5.88 10.86 -9.05
N SER A 112 -7.04 11.49 -9.21
CA SER A 112 -7.37 12.77 -8.58
C SER A 112 -8.61 12.57 -7.70
N ALA A 113 -8.47 12.85 -6.41
CA ALA A 113 -9.58 12.73 -5.48
C ALA A 113 -10.68 13.75 -5.82
N THR A 114 -11.94 13.34 -5.71
CA THR A 114 -13.09 14.13 -6.14
C THR A 114 -13.26 15.36 -5.26
N ASP A 115 -13.37 16.54 -5.89
CA ASP A 115 -13.45 17.85 -5.23
C ASP A 115 -12.24 18.17 -4.33
N SER A 116 -11.07 17.64 -4.69
CA SER A 116 -9.85 17.73 -3.88
C SER A 116 -8.63 18.06 -4.71
N SER A 117 -7.62 18.68 -4.08
CA SER A 117 -6.28 18.83 -4.65
C SER A 117 -5.38 17.62 -4.39
N PHE A 118 -5.89 16.57 -3.74
CA PHE A 118 -5.13 15.36 -3.45
C PHE A 118 -5.08 14.45 -4.68
N SER A 119 -3.87 14.14 -5.15
CA SER A 119 -3.65 13.25 -6.29
C SER A 119 -2.48 12.29 -6.07
N LEU A 120 -2.54 11.16 -6.78
CA LEU A 120 -1.51 10.12 -6.80
C LEU A 120 -1.30 9.66 -8.24
N SER A 121 -0.05 9.56 -8.68
CA SER A 121 0.26 8.91 -9.96
C SER A 121 0.68 7.47 -9.72
N PHE A 122 0.09 6.53 -10.47
CA PHE A 122 0.40 5.12 -10.39
C PHE A 122 1.07 4.63 -11.66
N SER A 123 2.09 3.79 -11.53
CA SER A 123 2.74 3.10 -12.65
C SER A 123 2.93 1.63 -12.32
N ASN A 124 2.31 0.74 -13.11
CA ASN A 124 2.51 -0.69 -13.01
C ASN A 124 3.44 -1.18 -14.13
N ILE A 125 4.60 -1.70 -13.76
CA ILE A 125 5.60 -2.23 -14.71
C ILE A 125 5.93 -3.66 -14.31
N LYS A 126 5.53 -4.64 -15.12
CA LYS A 126 5.76 -6.08 -14.85
C LYS A 126 5.31 -6.47 -13.42
N ASN A 127 4.10 -6.07 -13.04
CA ASN A 127 3.50 -6.34 -11.74
C ASN A 127 4.24 -5.68 -10.55
N ARG A 128 4.97 -4.60 -10.82
CA ARG A 128 5.62 -3.74 -9.83
C ARG A 128 4.98 -2.37 -9.86
N LEU A 129 4.31 -2.01 -8.77
CA LEU A 129 3.65 -0.73 -8.60
C LEU A 129 4.63 0.31 -8.06
N TYR A 130 4.66 1.45 -8.74
CA TYR A 130 5.29 2.68 -8.27
C TYR A 130 4.18 3.71 -8.04
N ILE A 131 4.29 4.43 -6.94
CA ILE A 131 3.33 5.46 -6.55
C ILE A 131 4.10 6.77 -6.48
N LYS A 132 3.53 7.86 -7.00
CA LYS A 132 4.10 9.20 -6.87
C LYS A 132 3.12 10.16 -6.20
N HIS A 133 3.66 11.01 -5.34
CA HIS A 133 2.93 12.09 -4.69
C HIS A 133 3.88 13.27 -4.48
N GLN A 134 3.47 14.48 -4.87
CA GLN A 134 4.24 15.72 -4.66
C GLN A 134 5.72 15.65 -5.08
N GLY A 135 6.01 14.94 -6.17
CA GLY A 135 7.38 14.79 -6.70
C GLY A 135 8.18 13.64 -6.08
N GLU A 136 7.72 13.05 -4.98
CA GLU A 136 8.31 11.87 -4.38
C GLU A 136 7.80 10.58 -5.02
N GLN A 137 8.63 9.54 -5.05
CA GLN A 137 8.30 8.24 -5.62
C GLN A 137 8.50 7.12 -4.59
N PHE A 138 7.50 6.27 -4.46
CA PHE A 138 7.43 5.14 -3.55
C PHE A 138 7.41 3.81 -4.33
N GLY A 139 7.90 2.73 -3.71
CA GLY A 139 7.97 1.39 -4.29
C GLY A 139 9.36 1.00 -4.84
N PRO A 140 9.47 -0.13 -5.56
CA PRO A 140 8.38 -0.91 -6.11
C PRO A 140 7.64 -1.81 -5.09
N TYR A 141 6.32 -1.77 -5.13
CA TYR A 141 5.45 -2.71 -4.43
C TYR A 141 4.96 -3.82 -5.35
N GLU A 142 4.60 -4.97 -4.80
CA GLU A 142 3.88 -5.99 -5.57
C GLU A 142 2.46 -5.48 -5.80
N PHE A 143 2.06 -5.36 -7.08
CA PHE A 143 0.81 -4.69 -7.46
C PHE A 143 -0.41 -5.40 -6.88
N HIS A 144 -0.44 -6.73 -6.92
CA HIS A 144 -1.55 -7.50 -6.36
C HIS A 144 -1.64 -7.35 -4.82
N TYR A 145 -0.52 -7.35 -4.11
CA TYR A 145 -0.46 -7.10 -2.67
C TYR A 145 -1.00 -5.71 -2.32
N PHE A 146 -0.66 -4.67 -3.10
CA PHE A 146 -1.22 -3.33 -2.91
C PHE A 146 -2.74 -3.32 -3.14
N MET A 147 -3.22 -3.92 -4.23
CA MET A 147 -4.66 -4.05 -4.51
C MET A 147 -5.41 -4.79 -3.41
N ARG A 148 -4.80 -5.82 -2.81
CA ARG A 148 -5.38 -6.53 -1.66
C ARG A 148 -5.51 -5.60 -0.44
N LYS A 149 -4.56 -4.69 -0.23
CA LYS A 149 -4.62 -3.69 0.85
C LYS A 149 -5.70 -2.66 0.61
N ILE A 150 -5.89 -2.22 -0.64
CA ILE A 150 -7.05 -1.39 -1.02
C ILE A 150 -8.35 -2.13 -0.71
N TYR A 151 -8.49 -3.38 -1.17
CA TYR A 151 -9.70 -4.17 -0.93
C TYR A 151 -10.06 -4.29 0.56
N ILE A 152 -9.07 -4.64 1.40
CA ILE A 152 -9.29 -4.76 2.84
C ILE A 152 -9.71 -3.41 3.44
N ALA A 153 -8.99 -2.32 3.12
CA ALA A 153 -9.31 -0.99 3.62
C ALA A 153 -10.69 -0.51 3.16
N SER A 154 -11.09 -0.80 1.92
CA SER A 154 -12.42 -0.47 1.39
C SER A 154 -13.53 -1.19 2.13
N GLN A 155 -13.34 -2.48 2.46
CA GLN A 155 -14.32 -3.26 3.22
C GLN A 155 -14.43 -2.78 4.67
N GLU A 156 -13.30 -2.48 5.31
CA GLU A 156 -13.26 -1.92 6.67
C GLU A 156 -13.96 -0.56 6.72
N PHE A 157 -13.64 0.31 5.75
CA PHE A 157 -14.28 1.60 5.60
C PHE A 157 -15.78 1.45 5.39
N TYR A 158 -16.22 0.65 4.41
CA TYR A 158 -17.62 0.46 4.04
C TYR A 158 -18.40 -0.53 4.93
N SER A 159 -17.95 -0.74 6.16
CA SER A 159 -18.71 -1.49 7.15
C SER A 159 -20.07 -0.82 7.43
N LEU A 160 -20.97 -1.50 8.17
CA LEU A 160 -22.35 -1.05 8.44
C LEU A 160 -22.48 0.42 8.93
N LYS A 161 -21.44 1.00 9.51
CA LYS A 161 -21.44 2.40 9.97
C LYS A 161 -21.31 3.42 8.84
N ASN A 162 -20.73 3.03 7.70
CA ASN A 162 -20.46 3.87 6.54
C ASN A 162 -21.10 3.32 5.26
N SER A 163 -21.99 2.34 5.37
CA SER A 163 -22.77 1.88 4.21
C SER A 163 -23.77 2.94 3.80
N ILE A 164 -23.75 3.34 2.53
CA ILE A 164 -24.73 4.28 1.98
C ILE A 164 -26.03 3.57 1.64
N ASP A 165 -27.13 4.34 1.57
CA ASP A 165 -28.44 3.82 1.20
C ASP A 165 -28.44 3.29 -0.24
N ARG A 166 -29.32 2.34 -0.57
CA ARG A 166 -29.43 1.81 -1.94
C ARG A 166 -29.94 2.85 -2.94
N GLU A 167 -30.72 3.80 -2.43
CA GLU A 167 -31.22 4.93 -3.23
C GLU A 167 -30.19 6.05 -3.37
N ASP A 168 -29.02 5.97 -2.71
CA ASP A 168 -27.96 6.96 -2.88
C ASP A 168 -27.38 6.83 -4.31
N PRO A 169 -27.19 7.95 -5.03
CA PRO A 169 -26.68 7.91 -6.40
C PRO A 169 -25.33 7.20 -6.56
N ALA A 170 -24.48 7.20 -5.52
CA ALA A 170 -23.17 6.55 -5.56
C ALA A 170 -23.22 5.04 -5.25
N PHE A 171 -24.38 4.50 -4.83
CA PHE A 171 -24.48 3.12 -4.35
C PHE A 171 -24.06 2.11 -5.42
N HIS A 172 -24.65 2.19 -6.60
CA HIS A 172 -24.41 1.22 -7.67
C HIS A 172 -22.96 1.23 -8.15
N ASP A 173 -22.41 2.43 -8.41
CA ASP A 173 -21.01 2.59 -8.84
C ASP A 173 -20.03 2.05 -7.79
N LEU A 174 -20.30 2.32 -6.50
CA LEU A 174 -19.47 1.82 -5.41
C LEU A 174 -19.51 0.29 -5.30
N THR A 175 -20.71 -0.29 -5.41
CA THR A 175 -20.84 -1.76 -5.37
C THR A 175 -20.15 -2.42 -6.55
N ASP A 176 -20.27 -1.84 -7.75
CA ASP A 176 -19.65 -2.36 -8.96
C ASP A 176 -18.11 -2.29 -8.86
N ALA A 177 -17.56 -1.15 -8.39
CA ALA A 177 -16.13 -1.02 -8.15
C ALA A 177 -15.61 -2.06 -7.16
N PHE A 178 -16.35 -2.32 -6.07
CA PHE A 178 -15.98 -3.33 -5.07
C PHE A 178 -16.04 -4.75 -5.63
N ASP A 179 -17.04 -5.08 -6.44
CA ASP A 179 -17.16 -6.40 -7.05
C ASP A 179 -16.06 -6.63 -8.09
N GLN A 180 -15.71 -5.62 -8.88
CA GLN A 180 -14.57 -5.69 -9.79
C GLN A 180 -13.24 -5.89 -9.05
N LEU A 181 -13.02 -5.14 -7.96
CA LEU A 181 -11.83 -5.29 -7.13
C LEU A 181 -11.76 -6.70 -6.50
N LYS A 182 -12.89 -7.19 -5.98
CA LYS A 182 -12.99 -8.54 -5.43
C LYS A 182 -12.71 -9.63 -6.47
N LEU A 183 -13.22 -9.47 -7.69
CA LEU A 183 -12.96 -10.38 -8.80
C LEU A 183 -11.47 -10.38 -9.18
N PHE A 184 -10.85 -9.20 -9.24
CA PHE A 184 -9.40 -9.08 -9.46
C PHE A 184 -8.60 -9.84 -8.40
N ILE A 185 -8.96 -9.68 -7.12
CA ILE A 185 -8.26 -10.34 -6.02
C ILE A 185 -8.41 -11.87 -6.07
N LYS A 186 -9.57 -12.38 -6.47
CA LYS A 186 -9.82 -13.84 -6.56
C LYS A 186 -9.09 -14.53 -7.72
N ASN A 187 -8.83 -13.80 -8.80
CA ASN A 187 -8.30 -14.36 -10.05
C ASN A 187 -6.77 -14.24 -10.19
N SER A 188 -6.08 -13.77 -9.14
CA SER A 188 -4.63 -13.55 -9.15
C SER A 188 -3.87 -14.56 -8.30
#